data_AF-A0A1B6GFG0-F1
#
_entry.id   AF-A0A1B6GFG0-F1
#
_cell.length_a   1.000
_cell.length_b   1.000
_cell.length_c   1.000
_cell.angle_alpha   90.00
_cell.angle_beta   90.00
_cell.angle_gamma   90.00
#
_symmetry.space_group_name_H-M   'P 1'
#
loop_
_entity.id
_entity.type
_entity.pdbx_description
1 polymer ?
#
loop_
_entity_poly.entity_id
_entity_poly.type
_entity_poly.pdbx_seq_one_letter_code
_entity_poly.pdbx_strand_id
1 'polypeptide(L)'
;VQALRPDLLYSALSKFALQALGLGVLSPPPLRLSQLVSETRATEPVLILSQAGTDPSQELRQLAQTSHRQYHEVALGEGQETLVSSMLSEAARDGQWLCLKNLHLMSSWLPVLEKQLMSLTPHQDFRLWLMSEPHAKFPLMLVMACLKVSYEAPRGIKRNLMRTYCAWETQAEVVQAQFVLAWFHAVVQERRTYIPQGWVKLYEFNDSDLQAALHVLKQRLKKDGRHTRWQFIQGLGELAIYGGRVDNVYDLRVLSAYLQSYFNTNTLSDNGPLAPGIYVPHSTSYQEHKKAIEKLPDQDSPSFFGLPANVDRSWQRIT
;
A
#
# COMPACT_ATOMS: atom_id res chain seq x y z
N VAL A 1 19.84 -25.40 11.35
CA VAL A 1 19.64 -23.93 11.39
C VAL A 1 18.97 -23.51 12.69
N GLN A 2 17.76 -24.01 12.99
CA GLN A 2 17.01 -23.67 14.21
C GLN A 2 17.83 -23.70 15.51
N ALA A 3 18.60 -24.77 15.76
CA ALA A 3 19.37 -24.91 17.00
C ALA A 3 20.60 -23.99 17.12
N LEU A 4 21.26 -23.64 16.00
CA LEU A 4 22.57 -22.95 16.03
C LEU A 4 22.50 -21.50 15.54
N ARG A 5 21.60 -21.19 14.60
CA ARG A 5 21.45 -19.90 13.92
C ARG A 5 19.97 -19.61 13.66
N PRO A 6 19.16 -19.38 14.72
CA PRO A 6 17.74 -19.06 14.57
C PRO A 6 17.51 -17.76 13.79
N ASP A 7 18.49 -16.84 13.79
CA ASP A 7 18.51 -15.61 12.99
C ASP A 7 18.56 -15.83 11.47
N LEU A 8 18.79 -17.07 11.03
CA LEU A 8 18.76 -17.46 9.61
C LEU A 8 17.60 -18.42 9.30
N LEU A 9 16.74 -18.71 10.29
CA LEU A 9 15.71 -19.74 10.16
C LEU A 9 14.70 -19.36 9.07
N TYR A 10 14.18 -18.13 9.10
CA TYR A 10 13.28 -17.62 8.07
C TYR A 10 13.89 -17.75 6.68
N SER A 11 15.11 -17.22 6.49
CA SER A 11 15.81 -17.28 5.20
C SER A 11 16.06 -18.72 4.72
N ALA A 12 16.40 -19.63 5.63
CA ALA A 12 16.63 -21.05 5.30
C ALA A 12 15.33 -21.75 4.89
N LEU A 13 14.23 -21.51 5.61
CA LEU A 13 12.90 -22.02 5.28
C LEU A 13 12.42 -21.46 3.94
N SER A 14 12.64 -20.17 3.69
CA SER A 14 12.27 -19.56 2.41
C SER A 14 13.02 -20.20 1.24
N LYS A 15 14.34 -20.39 1.37
CA LYS A 15 15.14 -21.07 0.34
C LYS A 15 14.70 -22.51 0.12
N PHE A 16 14.43 -23.24 1.19
CA PHE A 16 13.92 -24.61 1.11
C PHE A 16 12.58 -24.66 0.36
N ALA A 17 11.62 -23.79 0.71
CA ALA A 17 10.32 -23.73 0.05
C ALA A 17 10.44 -23.36 -1.44
N LEU A 18 11.30 -22.40 -1.80
CA LEU A 18 11.57 -22.04 -3.20
C LEU A 18 12.09 -23.23 -4.00
N GLN A 19 13.06 -23.97 -3.43
CA GLN A 19 13.64 -25.14 -4.09
C GLN A 19 12.63 -26.30 -4.20
N ALA A 20 11.88 -26.58 -3.13
CA ALA A 20 10.91 -27.65 -3.10
C ALA A 20 9.72 -27.41 -4.05
N LEU A 21 9.30 -26.15 -4.21
CA LEU A 21 8.17 -25.77 -5.06
C LEU A 21 8.58 -25.38 -6.49
N GLY A 22 9.89 -25.29 -6.78
CA GLY A 22 10.40 -24.84 -8.09
C GLY A 22 10.07 -23.38 -8.40
N LEU A 23 9.94 -22.53 -7.38
CA LEU A 23 9.58 -21.12 -7.52
C LEU A 23 10.83 -20.24 -7.48
N GLY A 24 10.80 -19.13 -8.23
CA GLY A 24 11.85 -18.10 -8.15
C GLY A 24 11.69 -17.15 -6.96
N VAL A 25 10.44 -16.88 -6.55
CA VAL A 25 10.08 -15.96 -5.46
C VAL A 25 8.86 -16.53 -4.73
N LEU A 26 8.80 -16.39 -3.39
CA LEU A 26 7.68 -16.88 -2.57
C LEU A 26 6.48 -15.94 -2.58
N SER A 27 6.72 -14.64 -2.76
CA SER A 27 5.64 -13.68 -2.85
C SER A 27 4.83 -13.89 -4.13
N PRO A 28 3.49 -13.84 -4.06
CA PRO A 28 2.67 -13.85 -5.25
C PRO A 28 2.89 -12.58 -6.08
N PRO A 29 2.48 -12.57 -7.36
CA PRO A 29 2.38 -11.37 -8.16
C PRO A 29 1.51 -10.30 -7.46
N PRO A 30 1.74 -9.00 -7.72
CA PRO A 30 0.91 -7.95 -7.17
C PRO A 30 -0.55 -8.16 -7.61
N LEU A 31 -1.46 -8.05 -6.65
CA LEU A 31 -2.89 -8.13 -6.90
C LEU A 31 -3.32 -7.01 -7.86
N ARG A 32 -4.08 -7.38 -8.89
CA ARG A 32 -4.80 -6.43 -9.75
C ARG A 32 -6.28 -6.73 -9.67
N LEU A 33 -7.10 -5.77 -9.24
CA LEU A 33 -8.54 -6.00 -9.10
C LEU A 33 -9.19 -6.37 -10.44
N SER A 34 -8.64 -5.88 -11.56
CA SER A 34 -9.11 -6.24 -12.90
C SER A 34 -8.99 -7.73 -13.23
N GLN A 35 -7.94 -8.40 -12.78
CA GLN A 35 -7.78 -9.85 -12.96
C GLN A 35 -8.73 -10.62 -12.04
N LEU A 36 -8.87 -10.14 -10.81
CA LEU A 36 -9.74 -10.74 -9.80
C LEU A 36 -11.20 -10.83 -10.26
N VAL A 37 -11.72 -9.81 -10.96
CA VAL A 37 -13.12 -9.79 -11.46
C VAL A 37 -13.46 -11.05 -12.26
N SER A 38 -12.52 -11.59 -13.04
CA SER A 38 -12.75 -12.80 -13.83
C SER A 38 -12.97 -14.06 -12.99
N GLU A 39 -12.50 -14.07 -11.75
CA GLU A 39 -12.64 -15.18 -10.80
C GLU A 39 -13.88 -15.02 -9.90
N THR A 40 -14.49 -13.82 -9.87
CA THR A 40 -15.64 -13.51 -9.00
C THR A 40 -16.96 -14.08 -9.50
N ARG A 41 -17.85 -14.41 -8.55
CA ARG A 41 -19.20 -14.94 -8.80
C ARG A 41 -20.27 -14.06 -8.16
N ALA A 42 -21.51 -14.15 -8.65
CA ALA A 42 -22.62 -13.40 -8.07
C ALA A 42 -23.04 -13.90 -6.69
N THR A 43 -22.90 -15.21 -6.44
CA THR A 43 -23.28 -15.85 -5.17
C THR A 43 -22.16 -15.86 -4.12
N GLU A 44 -20.95 -15.44 -4.49
CA GLU A 44 -19.78 -15.43 -3.62
C GLU A 44 -19.28 -13.97 -3.48
N PRO A 45 -19.55 -13.30 -2.35
CA PRO A 45 -19.06 -11.95 -2.12
C PRO A 45 -17.53 -11.91 -2.07
N VAL A 46 -16.93 -10.81 -2.50
CA VAL A 46 -15.49 -10.60 -2.38
C VAL A 46 -15.20 -9.84 -1.08
N LEU A 47 -14.47 -10.47 -0.16
CA LEU A 47 -13.99 -9.83 1.06
C LEU A 47 -12.56 -9.33 0.87
N ILE A 48 -12.43 -8.02 0.75
CA ILE A 48 -11.14 -7.33 0.71
C ILE A 48 -10.75 -6.95 2.15
N LEU A 49 -9.69 -7.59 2.63
CA LEU A 49 -9.04 -7.28 3.88
C LEU A 49 -7.95 -6.25 3.63
N SER A 50 -8.21 -4.99 3.97
CA SER A 50 -7.25 -3.90 3.85
C SER A 50 -6.48 -3.70 5.16
N GLN A 51 -5.21 -3.37 5.06
CA GLN A 51 -4.48 -2.80 6.19
C GLN A 51 -4.92 -1.34 6.40
N ALA A 52 -4.88 -0.88 7.64
CA ALA A 52 -5.14 0.52 7.98
C ALA A 52 -4.26 1.45 7.13
N GLY A 53 -4.88 2.47 6.54
CA GLY A 53 -4.24 3.40 5.61
C GLY A 53 -4.19 2.96 4.14
N THR A 54 -4.68 1.77 3.77
CA THR A 54 -4.86 1.36 2.37
C THR A 54 -6.35 1.27 2.01
N ASP A 55 -6.78 1.99 0.96
CA ASP A 55 -8.17 1.96 0.48
C ASP A 55 -8.22 1.60 -1.02
N PRO A 56 -8.72 0.41 -1.39
CA PRO A 56 -8.88 0.00 -2.78
C PRO A 56 -10.12 0.60 -3.46
N SER A 57 -10.93 1.41 -2.77
CA SER A 57 -12.21 1.84 -3.29
C SER A 57 -12.13 2.70 -4.54
N GLN A 58 -11.06 3.49 -4.70
CA GLN A 58 -10.84 4.25 -5.92
C GLN A 58 -10.52 3.35 -7.11
N GLU A 59 -9.66 2.34 -6.94
CA GLU A 59 -9.32 1.35 -7.98
C GLU A 59 -10.58 0.57 -8.39
N LEU A 60 -11.39 0.16 -7.42
CA LEU A 60 -12.64 -0.56 -7.68
C LEU A 60 -13.66 0.29 -8.46
N ARG A 61 -13.77 1.58 -8.13
CA ARG A 61 -14.65 2.51 -8.85
C ARG A 61 -14.21 2.70 -10.30
N GLN A 62 -12.91 2.88 -10.52
CA GLN A 62 -12.34 2.98 -11.87
C GLN A 62 -12.59 1.69 -12.66
N LEU A 63 -12.41 0.53 -12.03
CA LEU A 63 -12.65 -0.77 -12.65
C LEU A 63 -14.11 -0.96 -13.07
N ALA A 64 -15.07 -0.55 -12.24
CA ALA A 64 -16.48 -0.61 -12.58
C ALA A 64 -16.82 0.31 -13.77
N GLN A 65 -16.23 1.51 -13.81
CA GLN A 65 -16.38 2.44 -14.94
C GLN A 65 -15.85 1.85 -16.25
N THR A 66 -14.62 1.29 -16.23
CA THR A 66 -14.02 0.65 -17.41
C THR A 66 -14.81 -0.58 -17.86
N SER A 67 -15.48 -1.26 -16.93
CA SER A 67 -16.31 -2.44 -17.22
C SER A 67 -17.75 -2.08 -17.63
N HIS A 68 -18.10 -0.78 -17.72
CA HIS A 68 -19.44 -0.28 -17.99
C HIS A 68 -20.53 -0.88 -17.06
N ARG A 69 -20.19 -1.10 -15.78
CA ARG A 69 -21.12 -1.62 -14.77
C ARG A 69 -21.64 -0.49 -13.88
N GLN A 70 -22.93 -0.57 -13.52
CA GLN A 70 -23.50 0.30 -12.50
C GLN A 70 -22.89 -0.07 -11.14
N TYR A 71 -22.34 0.92 -10.45
CA TYR A 71 -21.59 0.73 -9.21
C TYR A 71 -22.10 1.66 -8.13
N HIS A 72 -22.45 1.07 -7.00
CA HIS A 72 -22.85 1.76 -5.79
C HIS A 72 -21.86 1.46 -4.67
N GLU A 73 -21.52 2.48 -3.88
CA GLU A 73 -20.69 2.31 -2.70
C GLU A 73 -21.31 2.96 -1.49
N VAL A 74 -21.16 2.29 -0.34
CA VAL A 74 -21.70 2.75 0.95
C VAL A 74 -20.62 2.55 2.01
N ALA A 75 -20.29 3.63 2.73
CA ALA A 75 -19.46 3.53 3.93
C ALA A 75 -20.36 3.28 5.14
N LEU A 76 -20.21 2.09 5.73
CA LEU A 76 -21.06 1.64 6.82
C LEU A 76 -20.82 2.47 8.08
N GLY A 77 -21.92 2.93 8.68
CA GLY A 77 -21.98 3.61 9.97
C GLY A 77 -23.29 3.28 10.68
N GLU A 78 -23.38 3.65 11.96
CA GLU A 78 -24.57 3.37 12.76
C GLU A 78 -25.86 3.91 12.09
N GLY A 79 -26.92 3.11 12.10
CA GLY A 79 -28.24 3.48 11.57
C GLY A 79 -28.44 3.28 10.07
N GLN A 80 -27.47 2.75 9.31
CA GLN A 80 -27.59 2.52 7.86
C GLN A 80 -28.05 1.11 7.46
N GLU A 81 -28.37 0.25 8.41
CA GLU A 81 -28.64 -1.19 8.23
C GLU A 81 -29.79 -1.47 7.25
N THR A 82 -30.87 -0.70 7.37
CA THR A 82 -32.08 -0.82 6.54
C THR A 82 -31.82 -0.34 5.11
N LEU A 83 -31.12 0.79 4.96
CA LEU A 83 -30.70 1.33 3.67
C LEU A 83 -29.82 0.32 2.93
N VAL A 84 -28.81 -0.23 3.60
CA VAL A 84 -27.89 -1.21 3.02
C VAL A 84 -28.62 -2.48 2.60
N SER A 85 -29.58 -2.96 3.41
CA SER A 85 -30.40 -4.13 3.08
C SER A 85 -31.25 -3.90 1.81
N SER A 86 -31.81 -2.69 1.66
CA SER A 86 -32.56 -2.29 0.47
C SER A 86 -31.66 -2.26 -0.76
N MET A 87 -30.52 -1.55 -0.66
CA MET A 87 -29.55 -1.43 -1.75
C MET A 87 -28.97 -2.78 -2.16
N LEU A 88 -28.73 -3.68 -1.21
CA LEU A 88 -28.27 -5.04 -1.48
C LEU A 88 -29.31 -5.81 -2.32
N SER A 89 -30.58 -5.72 -1.94
CA SER A 89 -31.67 -6.42 -2.64
C SER A 89 -31.89 -5.86 -4.06
N GLU A 90 -31.84 -4.53 -4.20
CA GLU A 90 -31.95 -3.85 -5.50
C GLU A 90 -30.77 -4.17 -6.42
N ALA A 91 -29.54 -4.02 -5.93
CA ALA A 91 -28.35 -4.30 -6.71
C ALA A 91 -28.29 -5.78 -7.13
N ALA A 92 -28.69 -6.70 -6.24
CA ALA A 92 -28.77 -8.13 -6.53
C ALA A 92 -29.79 -8.46 -7.61
N ARG A 93 -30.96 -7.82 -7.60
CA ARG A 93 -32.01 -7.99 -8.61
C ARG A 93 -31.57 -7.45 -9.97
N ASP A 94 -30.96 -6.26 -9.98
CA ASP A 94 -30.67 -5.51 -11.20
C ASP A 94 -29.27 -5.83 -11.77
N GLY A 95 -28.50 -6.70 -11.12
CA GLY A 95 -27.18 -7.14 -11.59
C GLY A 95 -26.09 -6.09 -11.45
N GLN A 96 -26.22 -5.20 -10.48
CA GLN A 96 -25.31 -4.07 -10.26
C GLN A 96 -24.15 -4.47 -9.33
N TRP A 97 -23.13 -3.62 -9.22
CA TRP A 97 -22.04 -3.82 -8.28
C TRP A 97 -22.28 -3.00 -7.03
N LEU A 98 -22.18 -3.63 -5.87
CA LEU A 98 -22.33 -2.97 -4.57
C LEU A 98 -21.04 -3.13 -3.76
N CYS A 99 -20.50 -2.03 -3.25
CA CYS A 99 -19.35 -2.01 -2.37
C CYS A 99 -19.75 -1.50 -0.98
N LEU A 100 -19.60 -2.34 0.03
CA LEU A 100 -19.79 -1.99 1.44
C LEU A 100 -18.42 -1.76 2.07
N LYS A 101 -18.18 -0.55 2.61
CA LYS A 101 -16.90 -0.18 3.24
C LYS A 101 -17.03 -0.18 4.75
N ASN A 102 -15.90 -0.41 5.43
CA ASN A 102 -15.76 -0.34 6.89
C ASN A 102 -16.64 -1.34 7.67
N LEU A 103 -16.79 -2.57 7.15
CA LEU A 103 -17.62 -3.61 7.81
C LEU A 103 -17.23 -3.87 9.27
N HIS A 104 -15.93 -3.78 9.59
CA HIS A 104 -15.41 -3.94 10.95
C HIS A 104 -16.07 -3.01 11.98
N LEU A 105 -16.52 -1.81 11.56
CA LEU A 105 -17.21 -0.85 12.44
C LEU A 105 -18.61 -1.33 12.86
N MET A 106 -19.23 -2.22 12.06
CA MET A 106 -20.58 -2.75 12.30
C MET A 106 -20.57 -4.25 12.60
N SER A 107 -19.60 -4.71 13.38
CA SER A 107 -19.42 -6.15 13.69
C SER A 107 -20.66 -6.83 14.29
N SER A 108 -21.53 -6.09 14.98
CA SER A 108 -22.81 -6.58 15.53
C SER A 108 -23.87 -6.87 14.46
N TRP A 109 -23.84 -6.16 13.33
CA TRP A 109 -24.82 -6.30 12.25
C TRP A 109 -24.43 -7.36 11.22
N LEU A 110 -23.14 -7.74 11.14
CA LEU A 110 -22.64 -8.73 10.17
C LEU A 110 -23.38 -10.09 10.19
N PRO A 111 -23.83 -10.64 11.33
CA PRO A 111 -24.65 -11.86 11.34
C PRO A 111 -26.02 -11.70 10.64
N VAL A 112 -26.58 -10.49 10.60
CA VAL A 112 -27.82 -10.19 9.88
C VAL A 112 -27.55 -10.15 8.38
N LEU A 113 -26.47 -9.46 7.97
CA LEU A 113 -26.01 -9.44 6.58
C LEU A 113 -25.75 -10.86 6.06
N GLU A 114 -25.07 -11.70 6.86
CA GLU A 114 -24.81 -13.10 6.51
C GLU A 114 -26.10 -13.86 6.16
N LYS A 115 -27.13 -13.76 7.02
CA LYS A 115 -28.43 -14.41 6.77
C LYS A 115 -29.09 -13.91 5.50
N GLN A 116 -29.02 -12.60 5.23
CA GLN A 116 -29.56 -12.02 4.00
C GLN A 116 -28.85 -12.57 2.76
N LEU A 117 -27.52 -12.66 2.78
CA LEU A 117 -26.73 -13.20 1.68
C LEU A 117 -27.05 -14.67 1.39
N MET A 118 -27.29 -15.48 2.42
CA MET A 118 -27.69 -16.88 2.24
C MET A 118 -29.08 -17.04 1.60
N SER A 119 -29.98 -16.08 1.80
CA SER A 119 -31.33 -16.10 1.22
C SER A 119 -31.42 -15.47 -0.18
N LEU A 120 -30.36 -14.80 -0.62
CA LEU A 120 -30.34 -14.01 -1.84
C LEU A 120 -30.16 -14.89 -3.07
N THR A 121 -30.96 -14.64 -4.12
CA THR A 121 -30.76 -15.22 -5.46
C THR A 121 -30.37 -14.10 -6.43
N PRO A 122 -29.07 -13.77 -6.54
CA PRO A 122 -28.62 -12.62 -7.31
C PRO A 122 -28.61 -12.88 -8.82
N HIS A 123 -28.74 -11.81 -9.61
CA HIS A 123 -28.48 -11.81 -11.04
C HIS A 123 -27.02 -12.20 -11.34
N GLN A 124 -26.76 -12.87 -12.47
CA GLN A 124 -25.42 -13.40 -12.79
C GLN A 124 -24.31 -12.33 -12.86
N ASP A 125 -24.67 -11.09 -13.22
CA ASP A 125 -23.75 -9.96 -13.29
C ASP A 125 -23.51 -9.24 -11.96
N PHE A 126 -24.33 -9.52 -10.93
CA PHE A 126 -24.20 -8.91 -9.61
C PHE A 126 -22.82 -9.22 -9.02
N ARG A 127 -22.19 -8.23 -8.38
CA ARG A 127 -20.96 -8.44 -7.61
C ARG A 127 -21.05 -7.66 -6.30
N LEU A 128 -20.81 -8.35 -5.19
CA LEU A 128 -20.75 -7.75 -3.87
C LEU A 128 -19.29 -7.66 -3.40
N TRP A 129 -18.87 -6.45 -3.08
CA TRP A 129 -17.54 -6.14 -2.54
C TRP A 129 -17.68 -5.72 -1.08
N LEU A 130 -17.01 -6.43 -0.20
CA LEU A 130 -16.98 -6.17 1.24
C LEU A 130 -15.57 -5.70 1.61
N MET A 131 -15.41 -4.47 2.09
CA MET A 131 -14.13 -3.94 2.53
C MET A 131 -14.10 -3.84 4.05
N SER A 132 -13.10 -4.47 4.66
CA SER A 132 -12.94 -4.49 6.10
C SER A 132 -11.48 -4.53 6.51
N GLU A 133 -11.16 -3.95 7.66
CA GLU A 133 -9.95 -4.29 8.38
C GLU A 133 -10.14 -5.63 9.13
N PRO A 134 -9.05 -6.34 9.46
CA PRO A 134 -9.11 -7.52 10.31
C PRO A 134 -9.73 -7.19 11.67
N HIS A 135 -10.79 -7.89 12.06
CA HIS A 135 -11.48 -7.67 13.32
C HIS A 135 -11.86 -8.99 13.99
N ALA A 136 -11.54 -9.14 15.28
CA ALA A 136 -11.71 -10.41 16.00
C ALA A 136 -13.17 -10.88 16.11
N LYS A 137 -14.14 -9.96 16.05
CA LYS A 137 -15.58 -10.27 16.11
C LYS A 137 -16.21 -10.46 14.73
N PHE A 138 -15.43 -10.52 13.66
CA PHE A 138 -15.98 -10.74 12.32
C PHE A 138 -16.54 -12.17 12.22
N PRO A 139 -17.80 -12.37 11.76
CA PRO A 139 -18.42 -13.70 11.72
C PRO A 139 -17.67 -14.69 10.82
N LEU A 140 -17.31 -15.85 11.38
CA LEU A 140 -16.55 -16.89 10.67
C LEU A 140 -17.27 -17.40 9.42
N MET A 141 -18.59 -17.62 9.52
CA MET A 141 -19.40 -18.14 8.42
C MET A 141 -19.42 -17.18 7.23
N LEU A 142 -19.55 -15.87 7.49
CA LEU A 142 -19.44 -14.84 6.46
C LEU A 142 -18.06 -14.89 5.77
N VAL A 143 -16.96 -14.98 6.54
CA VAL A 143 -15.61 -15.09 5.96
C VAL A 143 -15.45 -16.36 5.11
N MET A 144 -16.00 -17.49 5.55
CA MET A 144 -15.96 -18.74 4.78
C MET A 144 -16.70 -18.62 3.44
N ALA A 145 -17.84 -17.92 3.43
CA ALA A 145 -18.68 -17.73 2.24
C ALA A 145 -18.12 -16.73 1.21
N CYS A 146 -17.09 -15.95 1.56
CA CYS A 146 -16.50 -14.96 0.65
C CYS A 146 -15.32 -15.51 -0.15
N LEU A 147 -14.97 -14.84 -1.24
CA LEU A 147 -13.64 -14.87 -1.84
C LEU A 147 -12.74 -13.90 -1.05
N LYS A 148 -11.73 -14.41 -0.33
CA LYS A 148 -10.88 -13.61 0.55
C LYS A 148 -9.69 -13.05 -0.22
N VAL A 149 -9.47 -11.74 -0.11
CA VAL A 149 -8.35 -11.05 -0.76
C VAL A 149 -7.67 -10.13 0.25
N SER A 150 -6.36 -10.30 0.42
CA SER A 150 -5.53 -9.35 1.17
C SER A 150 -5.15 -8.20 0.25
N TYR A 151 -5.48 -6.97 0.65
CA TYR A 151 -5.05 -5.75 -0.02
C TYR A 151 -4.03 -5.04 0.88
N GLU A 152 -2.77 -5.33 0.65
CA GLU A 152 -1.64 -4.80 1.40
C GLU A 152 -0.75 -3.95 0.50
N ALA A 153 -0.09 -2.95 1.08
CA ALA A 153 1.00 -2.26 0.40
C ALA A 153 2.07 -3.30 0.03
N PRO A 154 2.56 -3.30 -1.23
CA PRO A 154 3.50 -4.31 -1.67
C PRO A 154 4.82 -4.16 -0.88
N ARG A 155 5.24 -5.25 -0.25
CA ARG A 155 6.49 -5.28 0.51
C ARG A 155 7.69 -5.10 -0.41
N GLY A 156 8.66 -4.34 0.08
CA GLY A 156 9.93 -4.07 -0.57
C GLY A 156 9.95 -2.75 -1.35
N ILE A 157 11.07 -2.02 -1.28
CA ILE A 157 11.25 -0.72 -1.92
C ILE A 157 10.95 -0.81 -3.42
N LYS A 158 11.47 -1.84 -4.10
CA LYS A 158 11.26 -2.05 -5.54
C LYS A 158 9.78 -2.08 -5.90
N ARG A 159 8.97 -2.89 -5.20
CA ARG A 159 7.55 -3.06 -5.53
C ARG A 159 6.74 -1.84 -5.14
N ASN A 160 7.09 -1.20 -4.04
CA ASN A 160 6.53 0.08 -3.62
C ASN A 160 6.69 1.13 -4.72
N LEU A 161 7.92 1.33 -5.19
CA LEU A 161 8.24 2.24 -6.29
C LEU A 161 7.52 1.87 -7.59
N MET A 162 7.45 0.58 -7.95
CA MET A 162 6.70 0.14 -9.13
C MET A 162 5.22 0.51 -9.04
N ARG A 163 4.58 0.32 -7.87
CA ARG A 163 3.19 0.70 -7.63
C ARG A 163 3.01 2.21 -7.75
N THR A 164 3.86 2.99 -7.07
CA THR A 164 3.83 4.46 -7.12
C THR A 164 3.98 4.99 -8.54
N TYR A 165 4.95 4.48 -9.30
CA TYR A 165 5.14 4.87 -10.69
C TYR A 165 3.93 4.46 -11.54
N CYS A 166 3.46 3.22 -11.47
CA CYS A 166 2.26 2.82 -12.22
C CYS A 166 1.03 3.72 -11.97
N ALA A 167 0.88 4.29 -10.77
CA ALA A 167 -0.19 5.25 -10.46
C ALA A 167 0.08 6.68 -10.95
N TRP A 168 1.34 7.13 -10.96
CA TRP A 168 1.72 8.43 -11.49
C TRP A 168 1.87 8.37 -13.01
N GLU A 169 0.77 8.59 -13.73
CA GLU A 169 0.79 8.74 -15.19
C GLU A 169 1.83 9.80 -15.62
N THR A 170 2.53 9.53 -16.71
CA THR A 170 3.75 10.23 -17.19
C THR A 170 3.65 11.76 -17.12
N GLN A 171 4.41 12.40 -16.23
CA GLN A 171 4.60 13.86 -16.23
C GLN A 171 6.09 14.22 -16.34
N ALA A 172 6.43 14.90 -17.43
CA ALA A 172 7.80 15.10 -17.90
C ALA A 172 8.60 16.24 -17.21
N GLU A 173 7.99 17.04 -16.33
CA GLU A 173 8.64 18.28 -15.87
C GLU A 173 9.48 18.12 -14.59
N VAL A 174 9.28 17.06 -13.80
CA VAL A 174 9.85 16.97 -12.44
C VAL A 174 10.33 15.56 -12.07
N VAL A 175 10.81 14.79 -13.05
CA VAL A 175 10.96 13.33 -12.93
C VAL A 175 11.98 12.91 -11.85
N GLN A 176 13.11 13.62 -11.70
CA GLN A 176 14.10 13.30 -10.67
C GLN A 176 13.58 13.54 -9.25
N ALA A 177 12.98 14.71 -8.98
CA ALA A 177 12.46 14.99 -7.63
C ALA A 177 11.25 14.11 -7.29
N GLN A 178 10.46 13.73 -8.30
CA GLN A 178 9.41 12.71 -8.16
C GLN A 178 10.00 11.36 -7.76
N PHE A 179 11.09 10.94 -8.39
CA PHE A 179 11.77 9.69 -8.02
C PHE A 179 12.27 9.71 -6.58
N VAL A 180 12.91 10.81 -6.16
CA VAL A 180 13.38 10.97 -4.78
C VAL A 180 12.22 10.96 -3.78
N LEU A 181 11.08 11.58 -4.13
CA LEU A 181 9.88 11.54 -3.29
C LEU A 181 9.29 10.12 -3.18
N ALA A 182 9.20 9.38 -4.29
CA ALA A 182 8.75 8.00 -4.28
C ALA A 182 9.70 7.11 -3.47
N TRP A 183 11.01 7.33 -3.60
CA TRP A 183 12.04 6.63 -2.82
C TRP A 183 11.88 6.90 -1.33
N PHE A 184 11.77 8.17 -0.94
CA PHE A 184 11.53 8.56 0.45
C PHE A 184 10.27 7.89 1.01
N HIS A 185 9.16 7.93 0.27
CA HIS A 185 7.91 7.31 0.68
C HIS A 185 8.05 5.80 0.89
N ALA A 186 8.69 5.11 -0.05
CA ALA A 186 8.97 3.67 0.05
C ALA A 186 9.84 3.36 1.28
N VAL A 187 10.89 4.15 1.52
CA VAL A 187 11.79 3.98 2.67
C VAL A 187 11.06 4.15 3.99
N VAL A 188 10.25 5.20 4.18
CA VAL A 188 9.54 5.41 5.45
C VAL A 188 8.47 4.35 5.70
N GLN A 189 7.81 3.86 4.65
CA GLN A 189 6.86 2.75 4.73
C GLN A 189 7.56 1.44 5.08
N GLU A 190 8.57 1.02 4.30
CA GLU A 190 9.22 -0.29 4.50
C GLU A 190 10.04 -0.36 5.79
N ARG A 191 10.52 0.79 6.30
CA ARG A 191 11.20 0.87 7.60
C ARG A 191 10.34 0.37 8.76
N ARG A 192 9.00 0.38 8.65
CA ARG A 192 8.08 -0.18 9.66
C ARG A 192 8.24 -1.70 9.84
N THR A 193 8.87 -2.39 8.90
CA THR A 193 9.24 -3.81 9.03
C THR A 193 10.08 -4.07 10.27
N TYR A 194 10.90 -3.09 10.69
CA TYR A 194 11.86 -3.24 11.78
C TYR A 194 11.42 -2.64 13.11
N ILE A 195 10.12 -2.47 13.37
CA ILE A 195 9.62 -1.97 14.68
C ILE A 195 10.10 -2.93 15.79
N PRO A 196 10.65 -2.42 16.93
CA PRO A 196 10.72 -1.01 17.34
C PRO A 196 12.01 -0.26 16.93
N GLN A 197 12.93 -0.90 16.19
CA GLN A 197 14.23 -0.32 15.82
C GLN A 197 14.16 0.61 14.60
N GLY A 198 13.25 0.32 13.66
CA GLY A 198 12.96 1.20 12.53
C GLY A 198 12.20 2.44 12.98
N TRP A 199 11.03 2.21 13.57
CA TRP A 199 10.17 3.20 14.20
C TRP A 199 9.79 2.71 15.59
N VAL A 200 9.54 3.60 16.55
CA VAL A 200 9.05 3.18 17.87
C VAL A 200 7.61 2.66 17.77
N LYS A 201 6.78 3.28 16.90
CA LYS A 201 5.37 2.92 16.66
C LYS A 201 5.10 2.63 15.19
N LEU A 202 3.98 1.96 14.93
CA LEU A 202 3.46 1.80 13.57
C LEU A 202 2.78 3.10 13.15
N TYR A 203 3.40 3.81 12.21
CA TYR A 203 2.82 5.00 11.57
C TYR A 203 2.23 4.64 10.21
N GLU A 204 1.02 5.13 9.95
CA GLU A 204 0.29 4.86 8.71
C GLU A 204 0.59 5.90 7.64
N PHE A 205 1.80 5.86 7.06
CA PHE A 205 2.09 6.66 5.87
C PHE A 205 1.33 6.09 4.67
N ASN A 206 0.47 6.88 4.04
CA ASN A 206 -0.46 6.40 3.03
C ASN A 206 -0.31 7.14 1.68
N ASP A 207 -1.05 6.68 0.68
CA ASP A 207 -1.01 7.26 -0.67
C ASP A 207 -1.48 8.74 -0.68
N SER A 208 -2.34 9.16 0.25
CA SER A 208 -2.76 10.57 0.36
C SER A 208 -1.63 11.49 0.80
N ASP A 209 -0.76 11.03 1.71
CA ASP A 209 0.43 11.77 2.14
C ASP A 209 1.39 11.96 0.95
N LEU A 210 1.57 10.90 0.16
CA LEU A 210 2.39 10.91 -1.04
C LEU A 210 1.85 11.89 -2.10
N GLN A 211 0.54 11.87 -2.36
CA GLN A 211 -0.09 12.79 -3.32
C GLN A 211 -0.01 14.24 -2.85
N ALA A 212 -0.21 14.51 -1.57
CA ALA A 212 -0.04 15.84 -1.00
C ALA A 212 1.41 16.33 -1.13
N ALA A 213 2.39 15.49 -0.82
CA ALA A 213 3.80 15.81 -0.98
C ALA A 213 4.18 16.06 -2.45
N LEU A 214 3.65 15.26 -3.37
CA LEU A 214 3.86 15.42 -4.80
C LEU A 214 3.28 16.75 -5.31
N HIS A 215 2.09 17.12 -4.83
CA HIS A 215 1.46 18.39 -5.17
C HIS A 215 2.31 19.58 -4.72
N VAL A 216 2.75 19.57 -3.45
CA VAL A 216 3.64 20.61 -2.89
C VAL A 216 4.96 20.68 -3.67
N LEU A 217 5.56 19.52 -3.96
CA LEU A 217 6.81 19.43 -4.70
C LEU A 217 6.70 20.05 -6.10
N LYS A 218 5.66 19.68 -6.87
CA LYS A 218 5.39 20.24 -8.20
C LYS A 218 5.16 21.74 -8.14
N GLN A 219 4.36 22.21 -7.18
CA GLN A 219 4.06 23.63 -7.03
C GLN A 219 5.33 24.44 -6.74
N ARG A 220 6.22 23.92 -5.89
CA ARG A 220 7.47 24.61 -5.53
C ARG A 220 8.48 24.61 -6.67
N LEU A 221 8.66 23.49 -7.34
CA LEU A 221 9.59 23.40 -8.47
C LEU A 221 9.14 24.25 -9.67
N LYS A 222 7.83 24.36 -9.90
CA LYS A 222 7.28 25.28 -10.91
C LYS A 222 7.52 26.76 -10.57
N LYS A 223 7.51 27.11 -9.28
CA LYS A 223 7.69 28.50 -8.81
C LYS A 223 9.17 28.92 -8.76
N ASP A 224 10.01 28.06 -8.19
CA ASP A 224 11.39 28.41 -7.80
C ASP A 224 12.44 27.86 -8.79
N GLY A 225 12.06 26.94 -9.68
CA GLY A 225 12.94 26.35 -10.69
C GLY A 225 14.21 25.73 -10.09
N ARG A 226 15.37 26.08 -10.64
CA ARG A 226 16.69 25.65 -10.15
C ARG A 226 17.09 26.24 -8.79
N HIS A 227 16.39 27.26 -8.30
CA HIS A 227 16.64 27.89 -7.00
C HIS A 227 15.69 27.40 -5.90
N THR A 228 15.14 26.19 -6.08
CA THR A 228 14.20 25.58 -5.13
C THR A 228 14.80 25.50 -3.74
N ARG A 229 14.11 26.11 -2.76
CA ARG A 229 14.52 26.08 -1.35
C ARG A 229 14.03 24.79 -0.71
N TRP A 230 14.89 23.77 -0.70
CA TRP A 230 14.55 22.46 -0.15
C TRP A 230 14.08 22.48 1.31
N GLN A 231 14.57 23.42 2.12
CA GLN A 231 14.12 23.65 3.50
C GLN A 231 12.59 23.79 3.63
N PHE A 232 11.93 24.38 2.62
CA PHE A 232 10.48 24.51 2.63
C PHE A 232 9.77 23.17 2.40
N ILE A 233 10.29 22.33 1.51
CA ILE A 233 9.77 20.98 1.25
C ILE A 233 10.02 20.09 2.46
N GLN A 234 11.21 20.17 3.07
CA GLN A 234 11.55 19.47 4.32
C GLN A 234 10.58 19.88 5.43
N GLY A 235 10.41 21.18 5.67
CA GLY A 235 9.55 21.69 6.74
C GLY A 235 8.07 21.33 6.55
N LEU A 236 7.53 21.40 5.32
CA LEU A 236 6.16 20.95 5.06
C LEU A 236 6.01 19.43 5.19
N GLY A 237 6.98 18.66 4.70
CA GLY A 237 7.02 17.22 4.86
C GLY A 237 6.99 16.81 6.32
N GLU A 238 7.77 17.49 7.16
CA GLU A 238 7.85 17.25 8.60
C GLU A 238 6.60 17.73 9.33
N LEU A 239 6.17 18.99 9.16
CA LEU A 239 5.12 19.58 10.00
C LEU A 239 3.70 19.22 9.58
N ALA A 240 3.45 19.05 8.28
CA ALA A 240 2.08 19.03 7.74
C ALA A 240 1.70 17.71 7.07
N ILE A 241 2.67 17.00 6.48
CA ILE A 241 2.36 15.82 5.65
C ILE A 241 2.67 14.52 6.41
N TYR A 242 3.95 14.21 6.63
CA TYR A 242 4.36 12.95 7.24
C TYR A 242 4.40 13.04 8.77
N GLY A 243 4.98 14.12 9.33
CA GLY A 243 5.14 14.21 10.78
C GLY A 243 3.85 14.55 11.53
N GLY A 244 2.76 14.93 10.85
CA GLY A 244 1.43 15.02 11.46
C GLY A 244 0.92 13.70 12.05
N ARG A 245 1.50 12.57 11.64
CA ARG A 245 1.22 11.23 12.18
C ARG A 245 2.19 10.81 13.29
N VAL A 246 3.32 11.50 13.41
CA VAL A 246 4.45 11.09 14.24
C VAL A 246 4.37 11.83 15.58
N ASP A 247 3.97 11.10 16.61
CA ASP A 247 3.80 11.61 17.97
C ASP A 247 5.04 11.43 18.86
N ASN A 248 6.02 10.61 18.44
CA ASN A 248 7.25 10.38 19.16
C ASN A 248 8.35 11.33 18.66
N VAL A 249 8.96 12.08 19.58
CA VAL A 249 10.01 13.07 19.25
C VAL A 249 11.25 12.44 18.60
N TYR A 250 11.62 11.21 18.98
CA TYR A 250 12.76 10.52 18.37
C TYR A 250 12.45 10.03 16.97
N ASP A 251 11.24 9.52 16.74
CA ASP A 251 10.78 9.17 15.38
C ASP A 251 10.68 10.44 14.51
N LEU A 252 10.22 11.56 15.06
CA LEU A 252 10.21 12.83 14.33
C LEU A 252 11.63 13.23 13.88
N ARG A 253 12.64 13.07 14.74
CA ARG A 253 14.05 13.31 14.36
C ARG A 253 14.53 12.40 13.23
N VAL A 254 14.12 11.12 13.23
CA VAL A 254 14.44 10.18 12.15
C VAL A 254 13.78 10.62 10.85
N LEU A 255 12.50 11.02 10.90
CA LEU A 255 11.78 11.57 9.74
C LEU A 255 12.47 12.82 9.18
N SER A 256 12.84 13.78 10.04
CA SER A 256 13.59 14.98 9.67
C SER A 256 14.92 14.63 9.00
N ALA A 257 15.65 13.66 9.54
CA ALA A 257 16.93 13.23 8.96
C ALA A 257 16.75 12.68 7.54
N TYR A 258 15.70 11.89 7.28
CA TYR A 258 15.39 11.43 5.92
C TYR A 258 15.04 12.59 4.99
N LEU A 259 14.15 13.48 5.41
CA LEU A 259 13.76 14.65 4.61
C LEU A 259 14.97 15.51 4.24
N GLN A 260 15.87 15.77 5.19
CA GLN A 260 17.10 16.52 4.96
C GLN A 260 18.08 15.78 4.04
N SER A 261 18.21 14.46 4.19
CA SER A 261 19.12 13.64 3.39
C SER A 261 18.68 13.48 1.92
N TYR A 262 17.37 13.49 1.66
CA TYR A 262 16.84 13.27 0.32
C TYR A 262 16.51 14.58 -0.42
N PHE A 263 15.91 15.54 0.27
CA PHE A 263 15.55 16.81 -0.34
C PHE A 263 16.64 17.82 -0.09
N ASN A 264 17.73 17.75 -0.84
CA ASN A 264 18.79 18.75 -0.82
C ASN A 264 19.47 18.82 -2.20
N THR A 265 20.30 19.84 -2.39
CA THR A 265 20.97 20.09 -3.69
C THR A 265 21.93 18.97 -4.08
N ASN A 266 22.52 18.22 -3.14
CA ASN A 266 23.46 17.15 -3.43
C ASN A 266 22.76 15.87 -3.91
N THR A 267 21.58 15.57 -3.36
CA THR A 267 20.80 14.39 -3.76
C THR A 267 19.98 14.65 -5.02
N LEU A 268 19.54 15.89 -5.22
CA LEU A 268 18.75 16.31 -6.39
C LEU A 268 19.58 16.96 -7.49
N SER A 269 20.91 16.81 -7.42
CA SER A 269 21.84 17.06 -8.53
C SER A 269 22.22 15.74 -9.23
N ASP A 270 23.00 15.87 -10.31
CA ASP A 270 23.44 14.75 -11.14
C ASP A 270 24.10 13.64 -10.31
N ASN A 271 23.45 12.47 -10.25
CA ASN A 271 23.87 11.24 -9.54
C ASN A 271 23.81 11.28 -8.01
N GLY A 272 22.85 12.01 -7.43
CA GLY A 272 22.69 12.02 -5.98
C GLY A 272 22.56 10.61 -5.36
N PRO A 273 23.31 10.29 -4.30
CA PRO A 273 23.21 8.99 -3.64
C PRO A 273 21.90 8.89 -2.83
N LEU A 274 21.19 7.78 -2.98
CA LEU A 274 19.96 7.47 -2.21
C LEU A 274 20.20 6.42 -1.14
N ALA A 275 21.00 5.42 -1.46
CA ALA A 275 21.41 4.33 -0.59
C ALA A 275 22.72 3.73 -1.12
N PRO A 276 23.42 2.87 -0.36
CA PRO A 276 24.64 2.25 -0.84
C PRO A 276 24.45 1.52 -2.18
N GLY A 277 25.13 2.01 -3.22
CA GLY A 277 25.04 1.47 -4.58
C GLY A 277 23.78 1.88 -5.36
N ILE A 278 22.93 2.76 -4.83
CA ILE A 278 21.69 3.23 -5.45
C ILE A 278 21.74 4.75 -5.56
N TYR A 279 21.54 5.24 -6.79
CA TYR A 279 21.64 6.65 -7.14
C TYR A 279 20.39 7.12 -7.87
N VAL A 280 20.12 8.43 -7.83
CA VAL A 280 19.06 9.04 -8.62
C VAL A 280 19.36 8.88 -10.12
N PRO A 281 18.43 8.38 -10.94
CA PRO A 281 18.62 8.31 -12.38
C PRO A 281 18.82 9.70 -13.00
N HIS A 282 19.86 9.85 -13.82
CA HIS A 282 20.18 11.11 -14.52
C HIS A 282 19.18 11.53 -15.60
N SER A 283 18.31 10.62 -16.01
CA SER A 283 17.39 10.85 -17.10
C SER A 283 16.34 11.89 -16.76
N THR A 284 15.78 12.55 -17.77
CA THR A 284 14.47 13.22 -17.65
C THR A 284 13.34 12.32 -18.15
N SER A 285 13.67 11.14 -18.68
CA SER A 285 12.70 10.17 -19.14
C SER A 285 12.11 9.38 -17.97
N TYR A 286 10.79 9.48 -17.84
CA TYR A 286 10.02 8.68 -16.91
C TYR A 286 10.23 7.16 -17.13
N GLN A 287 10.35 6.72 -18.39
CA GLN A 287 10.57 5.31 -18.72
C GLN A 287 11.95 4.81 -18.27
N GLU A 288 12.97 5.67 -18.28
CA GLU A 288 14.30 5.28 -17.79
C GLU A 288 14.34 5.12 -16.27
N HIS A 289 13.55 5.93 -15.54
CA HIS A 289 13.36 5.72 -14.10
C HIS A 289 12.65 4.40 -13.82
N LYS A 290 11.60 4.07 -14.60
CA LYS A 290 10.93 2.77 -14.49
C LYS A 290 11.88 1.60 -14.72
N LYS A 291 12.74 1.68 -15.74
CA LYS A 291 13.82 0.69 -15.97
C LYS A 291 14.84 0.64 -14.83
N ALA A 292 15.13 1.77 -14.19
CA ALA A 292 16.02 1.80 -13.02
C ALA A 292 15.37 1.08 -11.82
N ILE A 293 14.06 1.26 -11.61
CA ILE A 293 13.28 0.54 -10.57
C ILE A 293 13.31 -0.96 -10.84
N GLU A 294 13.15 -1.39 -12.10
CA GLU A 294 13.19 -2.81 -12.47
C GLU A 294 14.52 -3.50 -12.13
N LYS A 295 15.63 -2.75 -12.14
CA LYS A 295 16.98 -3.22 -11.79
C LYS A 295 17.25 -3.29 -10.28
N LEU A 296 16.37 -2.75 -9.44
CA LEU A 296 16.53 -2.84 -7.99
C LEU A 296 16.48 -4.31 -7.53
N PRO A 297 17.20 -4.64 -6.44
CA PRO A 297 17.13 -5.98 -5.86
C PRO A 297 15.71 -6.26 -5.34
N ASP A 298 15.30 -7.53 -5.37
CA ASP A 298 14.00 -7.94 -4.85
C ASP A 298 13.97 -8.06 -3.32
N GLN A 299 15.15 -8.16 -2.69
CA GLN A 299 15.33 -8.13 -1.24
C GLN A 299 15.98 -6.82 -0.83
N ASP A 300 15.35 -6.11 0.10
CA ASP A 300 15.90 -4.87 0.65
C ASP A 300 16.98 -5.18 1.69
N SER A 301 18.07 -4.42 1.66
CA SER A 301 19.08 -4.42 2.71
C SER A 301 18.72 -3.41 3.80
N PRO A 302 18.96 -3.70 5.10
CA PRO A 302 18.86 -2.72 6.19
C PRO A 302 19.57 -1.39 5.91
N SER A 303 20.67 -1.44 5.17
CA SER A 303 21.45 -0.27 4.79
C SER A 303 20.68 0.70 3.90
N PHE A 304 19.67 0.25 3.15
CA PHE A 304 18.78 1.12 2.37
C PHE A 304 17.91 1.99 3.27
N PHE A 305 17.65 1.52 4.49
CA PHE A 305 16.95 2.26 5.53
C PHE A 305 17.92 2.90 6.53
N GLY A 306 19.23 2.98 6.25
CA GLY A 306 20.21 3.47 7.23
C GLY A 306 20.20 2.71 8.57
N LEU A 307 19.71 1.45 8.57
CA LEU A 307 19.70 0.58 9.74
C LEU A 307 20.95 -0.31 9.77
N PRO A 308 21.44 -0.68 10.95
CA PRO A 308 22.59 -1.58 11.06
C PRO A 308 22.22 -2.99 10.59
N ALA A 309 23.17 -3.69 9.98
CA ALA A 309 22.94 -5.02 9.38
C ALA A 309 22.47 -6.10 10.36
N ASN A 310 22.66 -5.90 11.67
CA ASN A 310 22.17 -6.82 12.70
C ASN A 310 20.65 -6.72 12.92
N VAL A 311 19.97 -5.67 12.44
CA VAL A 311 18.52 -5.52 12.61
C VAL A 311 17.75 -6.64 11.92
N ASP A 312 18.20 -7.10 10.76
CA ASP A 312 17.64 -8.25 10.03
C ASP A 312 17.67 -9.51 10.87
N ARG A 313 18.78 -9.74 11.58
CA ARG A 313 18.94 -10.92 12.42
C ARG A 313 17.95 -10.92 13.59
N SER A 314 17.72 -9.74 14.17
CA SER A 314 16.72 -9.58 15.22
C SER A 314 15.31 -9.79 14.68
N TRP A 315 15.01 -9.23 13.51
CA TRP A 315 13.71 -9.39 12.86
C TRP A 315 13.41 -10.84 12.49
N GLN A 316 14.37 -11.56 11.89
CA GLN A 316 14.23 -12.98 11.52
C GLN A 316 14.09 -13.93 12.72
N ARG A 317 14.45 -13.50 13.93
CA ARG A 317 14.25 -14.30 15.15
C ARG A 317 12.82 -14.19 15.69
N ILE A 318 12.15 -13.07 15.43
CA ILE A 318 10.83 -12.74 15.97
C ILE A 318 9.72 -13.10 14.96
N THR A 319 10.08 -13.18 13.68
CA THR A 319 9.22 -13.61 12.56
C THR A 319 9.22 -15.11 12.40
#